data_AF-A0A9P7T0L2-F1
#
_entry.id   AF-A0A9P7T0L2-F1
#
_cell.length_a   1.000
_cell.length_b   1.000
_cell.length_c   1.000
_cell.angle_alpha   90.00
_cell.angle_beta   90.00
_cell.angle_gamma   90.00
#
_symmetry.space_group_name_H-M   'P 1'
#
loop_
_entity.id
_entity.type
_entity.pdbx_description
1 polymer ?
#
loop_
_entity_poly.entity_id
_entity_poly.type
_entity_poly.pdbx_seq_one_letter_code
_entity_poly.pdbx_strand_id
1 'polypeptide(L)'
;MTANTMIRTHKMRYTSKALESFQSGATGLVQHNGHSAGHDPHELFSSREWNKDDQQTRPPQKSAAVKRQLGKYPLTSAMAAWVYDVFAKYKPSQEALDLVRPFSAELHGVFIKEHAASRGWHDLRMMELMYQVSLEVGGEILIAATANGHAVSAKAEFHSSRAARDDHFSPWGKLLTGLVCEPPIISQFPFYLMTCQAFGFERESSQEDYVYSALTGMDWVKGKNAYSNSFMSFEKSARAAVPNLDDRLSGQDRSFWRVSLAYLDAMNKAENSRDFTTPRHSYIKTGLDPYLLMAVRGIDTIGTAYMCSDGAAYLDDAGMDSLIGSALPNDVMDLHTDISTGETRNLLRLLYPNGQSIEQTVRTMSTVLSGMLCETFRGHKRARFEGREDGRISATSPSYSFCRARHRRIFETLEVYSSKYDRFWDWTWEIYRLAKEQSTEAGLNELLVDALHRGIDQKTCLPETEPRPVPFFDLYFDMVEAGERQMRVKQPLGVCSQLADITREIYSLWHTQLLDPNKKPGWGREFDNKSDLLLKQAGDLLGSMGTGITDDMYKFAIAFGRLSMGLPYIAYHAIGAIIMAYGVELC
;
A
#
# COMPACT_ATOMS: atom_id res chain seq x y z
N MET A 1 -11.76 9.25 34.12
CA MET A 1 -12.17 7.89 33.74
C MET A 1 -13.54 7.96 33.09
N THR A 2 -13.57 8.14 31.78
CA THR A 2 -14.79 8.13 30.96
C THR A 2 -15.03 6.70 30.49
N ALA A 3 -16.26 6.21 30.67
CA ALA A 3 -16.66 4.87 30.26
C ALA A 3 -16.40 4.69 28.77
N ASN A 4 -15.56 3.69 28.47
CA ASN A 4 -15.09 3.31 27.15
C ASN A 4 -16.28 2.84 26.30
N THR A 5 -16.98 3.77 25.65
CA THR A 5 -18.13 3.45 24.82
C THR A 5 -17.58 2.88 23.54
N MET A 6 -17.54 1.54 23.46
CA MET A 6 -17.08 0.91 22.25
C MET A 6 -17.95 1.34 21.07
N ILE A 7 -17.33 1.77 19.96
CA ILE A 7 -17.96 1.58 18.65
C ILE A 7 -18.42 0.13 18.68
N ARG A 8 -19.73 -0.11 18.63
CA ARG A 8 -20.28 -1.46 18.54
C ARG A 8 -19.79 -2.01 17.20
N THR A 9 -18.63 -2.66 17.18
CA THR A 9 -18.04 -3.32 16.00
C THR A 9 -19.00 -4.36 15.40
N HIS A 10 -19.98 -4.81 16.21
CA HIS A 10 -21.18 -5.57 15.81
C HIS A 10 -22.07 -4.86 14.77
N LYS A 11 -21.87 -3.57 14.46
CA LYS A 11 -22.67 -2.82 13.48
C LYS A 11 -22.13 -2.91 12.04
N MET A 12 -20.94 -3.46 11.82
CA MET A 12 -20.57 -3.95 10.49
C MET A 12 -21.22 -5.32 10.32
N ARG A 13 -22.35 -5.34 9.61
CA ARG A 13 -23.20 -6.52 9.41
C ARG A 13 -22.46 -7.52 8.50
N TYR A 14 -21.69 -8.42 9.08
CA TYR A 14 -21.50 -9.74 8.48
C TYR A 14 -22.76 -10.56 8.77
N THR A 15 -23.17 -11.43 7.84
CA THR A 15 -24.19 -12.44 8.16
C THR A 15 -23.67 -13.30 9.31
N SER A 16 -24.54 -13.94 10.11
CA SER A 16 -24.09 -14.82 11.21
C SER A 16 -23.09 -15.86 10.72
N LYS A 17 -23.34 -16.44 9.54
CA LYS A 17 -22.43 -17.37 8.85
C LYS A 17 -21.11 -16.73 8.44
N ALA A 18 -21.12 -15.54 7.83
CA ALA A 18 -19.89 -14.84 7.46
C ALA A 18 -19.06 -14.45 8.68
N LEU A 19 -19.70 -14.08 9.79
CA LEU A 19 -19.02 -13.79 11.06
C LEU A 19 -18.45 -15.06 11.69
N GLU A 20 -19.21 -16.16 11.69
CA GLU A 20 -18.75 -17.47 12.16
C GLU A 20 -17.56 -17.96 11.32
N SER A 21 -17.62 -17.90 9.99
CA SER A 21 -16.48 -18.22 9.10
C SER A 21 -15.28 -17.30 9.34
N PHE A 22 -15.51 -16.02 9.59
CA PHE A 22 -14.44 -15.06 9.87
C PHE A 22 -13.78 -15.29 11.24
N GLN A 23 -14.53 -15.76 12.23
CA GLN A 23 -14.05 -16.12 13.57
C GLN A 23 -13.41 -17.51 13.63
N SER A 24 -13.99 -18.48 12.91
CA SER A 24 -13.58 -19.89 12.89
C SER A 24 -12.49 -20.20 11.86
N GLY A 25 -12.26 -19.29 10.90
CA GLY A 25 -11.20 -19.41 9.91
C GLY A 25 -9.83 -19.46 10.60
N ALA A 26 -9.44 -20.65 11.05
CA ALA A 26 -8.07 -20.93 11.43
C ALA A 26 -7.24 -20.78 10.16
N THR A 27 -6.56 -19.65 10.05
CA THR A 27 -5.52 -19.46 9.03
C THR A 27 -4.36 -20.31 9.51
N GLY A 28 -4.39 -21.60 9.19
CA GLY A 28 -3.27 -22.52 9.38
C GLY A 28 -2.20 -22.16 8.37
N LEU A 29 -1.67 -20.93 8.48
CA LEU A 29 -0.64 -20.44 7.59
C LEU A 29 0.52 -21.42 7.64
N VAL A 30 0.90 -21.89 6.46
CA VAL A 30 2.16 -22.62 6.32
C VAL A 30 3.24 -21.61 6.65
N GLN A 31 3.82 -21.71 7.85
CA GLN A 31 5.01 -20.94 8.17
C GLN A 31 6.11 -21.39 7.22
N HIS A 32 6.86 -20.44 6.66
CA HIS A 32 8.08 -20.81 5.97
C HIS A 32 9.04 -21.41 7.00
N ASN A 33 9.17 -22.74 6.98
CA ASN A 33 10.14 -23.47 7.78
C ASN A 33 11.54 -23.18 7.21
N GLY A 34 12.13 -22.07 7.62
CA GLY A 34 13.52 -21.69 7.37
C GLY A 34 14.27 -21.45 8.68
N HIS A 35 15.58 -21.26 8.61
CA HIS A 35 16.48 -21.09 9.75
C HIS A 35 16.26 -19.76 10.50
N SER A 36 15.08 -19.51 11.06
CA SER A 36 14.79 -18.28 11.83
C SER A 36 15.17 -18.37 13.31
N ALA A 37 15.59 -19.55 13.79
CA ALA A 37 15.98 -19.75 15.18
C ALA A 37 17.48 -19.47 15.39
N GLY A 38 17.89 -18.20 15.39
CA GLY A 38 19.10 -17.77 16.12
C GLY A 38 20.32 -17.33 15.32
N HIS A 39 20.20 -17.04 14.02
CA HIS A 39 21.30 -16.40 13.30
C HIS A 39 21.32 -14.89 13.56
N ASP A 40 22.50 -14.37 13.89
CA ASP A 40 22.72 -12.93 14.04
C ASP A 40 22.71 -12.29 12.64
N PRO A 41 21.77 -11.37 12.33
CA PRO A 41 21.76 -10.64 11.06
C PRO A 41 23.12 -9.97 10.73
N HIS A 42 23.94 -9.70 11.74
CA HIS A 42 25.26 -9.11 11.59
C HIS A 42 26.31 -10.05 10.99
N GLU A 43 26.24 -11.36 11.25
CA GLU A 43 27.23 -12.30 10.70
C GLU A 43 27.12 -12.35 9.17
N LEU A 44 25.89 -12.29 8.66
CA LEU A 44 25.56 -12.43 7.25
C LEU A 44 25.96 -11.24 6.38
N PHE A 45 26.07 -10.05 6.96
CA PHE A 45 26.48 -8.83 6.27
C PHE A 45 27.72 -8.20 6.88
N SER A 46 28.53 -8.94 7.63
CA SER A 46 29.76 -8.48 8.28
C SER A 46 30.77 -7.82 7.32
N SER A 47 30.66 -8.12 6.02
CA SER A 47 31.47 -7.52 4.96
C SER A 47 31.01 -6.13 4.50
N ARG A 48 29.77 -5.72 4.81
CA ARG A 48 29.20 -4.41 4.42
C ARG A 48 29.81 -3.28 5.23
N GLU A 49 30.07 -2.14 4.59
CA GLU A 49 30.77 -1.01 5.21
C GLU A 49 30.02 -0.45 6.43
N TRP A 50 28.70 -0.31 6.33
CA TRP A 50 27.82 0.16 7.40
C TRP A 50 27.64 -0.85 8.55
N ASN A 51 28.15 -2.09 8.41
CA ASN A 51 28.06 -3.11 9.45
C ASN A 51 29.38 -3.29 10.25
N LYS A 52 30.41 -2.49 9.96
CA LYS A 52 31.72 -2.56 10.63
C LYS A 52 31.80 -1.74 11.91
N ASP A 53 30.80 -0.92 12.20
CA ASP A 53 30.78 -0.06 13.39
C ASP A 53 30.30 -0.82 14.64
N ASP A 54 31.09 -0.75 15.71
CA ASP A 54 30.77 -1.27 17.05
C ASP A 54 29.69 -0.42 17.75
N GLN A 55 28.52 -0.28 17.11
CA GLN A 55 27.42 0.48 17.67
C GLN A 55 26.83 -0.26 18.87
N GLN A 56 26.86 0.39 20.04
CA GLN A 56 26.25 -0.14 21.25
C GLN A 56 24.73 -0.28 21.08
N THR A 57 24.25 -1.51 21.00
CA THR A 57 22.82 -1.78 21.10
C THR A 57 22.34 -1.56 22.50
N ARG A 58 21.31 -0.72 22.66
CA ARG A 58 20.56 -0.70 23.90
C ARG A 58 19.80 -2.01 24.07
N PRO A 59 19.75 -2.56 25.30
CA PRO A 59 18.95 -3.75 25.56
C PRO A 59 17.48 -3.47 25.25
N PRO A 60 16.74 -4.49 24.76
CA PRO A 60 15.31 -4.35 24.52
C PRO A 60 14.56 -3.91 25.77
N GLN A 61 13.60 -3.00 25.60
CA GLN A 61 12.69 -2.63 26.68
C GLN A 61 11.76 -3.79 27.01
N LYS A 62 11.53 -4.00 28.31
CA LYS A 62 10.46 -4.90 28.78
C LYS A 62 9.22 -4.04 28.99
N SER A 63 8.21 -4.19 28.15
CA SER A 63 6.93 -3.51 28.34
C SER A 63 5.83 -4.52 28.59
N ALA A 64 5.24 -4.48 29.79
CA ALA A 64 3.99 -5.19 30.09
C ALA A 64 2.77 -4.56 29.39
N ALA A 65 2.91 -3.34 28.86
CA ALA A 65 1.84 -2.59 28.19
C ALA A 65 1.72 -2.95 26.70
N VAL A 66 2.83 -3.30 26.04
CA VAL A 66 2.82 -3.79 24.65
C VAL A 66 2.38 -5.24 24.68
N LYS A 67 1.06 -5.48 24.65
CA LYS A 67 0.44 -6.82 24.69
C LYS A 67 0.91 -7.78 23.57
N ARG A 68 1.71 -7.30 22.60
CA ARG A 68 1.93 -7.89 21.27
C ARG A 68 3.43 -7.90 20.90
N GLN A 69 4.29 -8.28 21.84
CA GLN A 69 5.72 -8.42 21.57
C GLN A 69 5.97 -9.63 20.63
N LEU A 70 6.05 -9.36 19.33
CA LEU A 70 6.23 -10.36 18.26
C LEU A 70 7.71 -10.58 17.89
N GLY A 71 8.62 -9.79 18.46
CA GLY A 71 10.06 -9.94 18.31
C GLY A 71 10.80 -9.62 19.61
N LYS A 72 12.13 -9.63 19.54
CA LYS A 72 12.99 -9.29 20.68
C LYS A 72 12.74 -7.86 21.14
N TYR A 73 12.52 -6.94 20.20
CA TYR A 73 12.17 -5.55 20.45
C TYR A 73 10.64 -5.38 20.41
N PRO A 74 10.02 -4.58 21.30
CA PRO A 74 8.56 -4.48 21.36
C PRO A 74 7.91 -3.96 20.08
N LEU A 75 8.60 -3.10 19.33
CA LEU A 75 8.09 -2.42 18.14
C LEU A 75 8.77 -2.91 16.84
N THR A 76 9.35 -4.11 16.87
CA THR A 76 9.94 -4.75 15.68
C THR A 76 9.85 -6.27 15.83
N SER A 77 9.12 -6.93 14.93
CA SER A 77 9.07 -8.40 14.87
C SER A 77 10.37 -8.97 14.37
N ALA A 78 10.59 -10.27 14.61
CA ALA A 78 11.65 -10.99 13.91
C ALA A 78 11.42 -10.95 12.39
N MET A 79 12.50 -10.96 11.61
CA MET A 79 12.43 -11.07 10.16
C MET A 79 11.97 -12.47 9.74
N ALA A 80 11.06 -12.51 8.78
CA ALA A 80 10.57 -13.71 8.12
C ALA A 80 11.75 -14.52 7.58
N ALA A 81 11.69 -15.84 7.74
CA ALA A 81 12.79 -16.73 7.35
C ALA A 81 13.10 -16.61 5.85
N TRP A 82 12.06 -16.51 5.01
CA TRP A 82 12.23 -16.37 3.57
C TRP A 82 12.89 -15.03 3.18
N VAL A 83 12.56 -13.93 3.87
CA VAL A 83 13.20 -12.62 3.65
C VAL A 83 14.67 -12.70 4.00
N TYR A 84 14.97 -13.31 5.15
CA TYR A 84 16.34 -13.52 5.59
C TYR A 84 17.14 -14.35 4.57
N ASP A 85 16.56 -15.46 4.07
CA ASP A 85 17.20 -16.34 3.10
C ASP A 85 17.48 -15.64 1.76
N VAL A 86 16.59 -14.76 1.29
CA VAL A 86 16.83 -14.02 0.03
C VAL A 86 17.83 -12.89 0.21
N PHE A 87 17.79 -12.19 1.35
CA PHE A 87 18.81 -11.19 1.69
C PHE A 87 20.19 -11.84 1.79
N ALA A 88 20.28 -13.01 2.43
CA ALA A 88 21.51 -13.78 2.58
C ALA A 88 22.17 -14.17 1.26
N LYS A 89 21.35 -14.48 0.25
CA LYS A 89 21.81 -14.88 -1.08
C LYS A 89 22.11 -13.69 -1.99
N TYR A 90 21.58 -12.51 -1.66
CA TYR A 90 21.72 -11.31 -2.46
C TYR A 90 23.17 -10.79 -2.47
N LYS A 91 23.69 -10.60 -3.68
CA LYS A 91 25.00 -9.99 -3.92
C LYS A 91 24.81 -8.81 -4.87
N PRO A 92 24.89 -7.56 -4.38
CA PRO A 92 24.78 -6.38 -5.23
C PRO A 92 25.94 -6.34 -6.20
N SER A 93 25.66 -5.88 -7.41
CA SER A 93 26.65 -5.54 -8.41
C SER A 93 27.51 -4.37 -7.94
N GLN A 94 28.72 -4.30 -8.49
CA GLN A 94 29.62 -3.19 -8.20
C GLN A 94 29.01 -1.85 -8.66
N GLU A 95 28.27 -1.84 -9.76
CA GLU A 95 27.63 -0.63 -10.27
C GLU A 95 26.53 -0.13 -9.33
N ALA A 96 25.70 -1.02 -8.78
CA ALA A 96 24.69 -0.65 -7.80
C ALA A 96 25.33 -0.10 -6.52
N LEU A 97 26.39 -0.75 -6.02
CA LEU A 97 27.15 -0.25 -4.87
C LEU A 97 27.75 1.13 -5.11
N ASP A 98 28.38 1.35 -6.27
CA ASP A 98 28.97 2.65 -6.61
C ASP A 98 27.90 3.75 -6.73
N LEU A 99 26.73 3.41 -7.25
CA LEU A 99 25.59 4.32 -7.37
C LEU A 99 25.06 4.77 -6.00
N VAL A 100 24.84 3.82 -5.07
CA VAL A 100 24.15 4.11 -3.81
C VAL A 100 25.08 4.49 -2.65
N ARG A 101 26.40 4.24 -2.77
CA ARG A 101 27.41 4.50 -1.73
C ARG A 101 27.24 5.83 -0.98
N PRO A 102 27.15 7.01 -1.64
CA PRO A 102 27.04 8.27 -0.91
C PRO A 102 25.76 8.35 -0.07
N PHE A 103 24.64 7.85 -0.59
CA PHE A 103 23.33 7.91 0.08
C PHE A 103 23.21 6.85 1.19
N SER A 104 23.81 5.68 0.99
CA SER A 104 23.94 4.63 2.00
C SER A 104 24.72 5.12 3.23
N ALA A 105 25.80 5.88 3.01
CA ALA A 105 26.59 6.49 4.09
C ALA A 105 25.79 7.57 4.86
N GLU A 106 25.01 8.40 4.16
CA GLU A 106 24.13 9.39 4.80
C GLU A 106 23.03 8.70 5.64
N LEU A 107 22.41 7.66 5.10
CA LEU A 107 21.41 6.85 5.79
C LEU A 107 22.00 6.21 7.06
N HIS A 108 23.19 5.61 6.95
CA HIS A 108 23.91 5.05 8.10
C HIS A 108 24.20 6.10 9.18
N GLY A 109 24.56 7.31 8.78
CA GLY A 109 24.74 8.44 9.69
C GLY A 109 23.47 8.82 10.47
N VAL A 110 22.28 8.58 9.91
CA VAL A 110 21.01 8.73 10.65
C VAL A 110 20.84 7.59 11.64
N PHE A 111 21.11 6.34 11.25
CA PHE A 111 21.05 5.19 12.15
C PHE A 111 21.99 5.33 13.35
N ILE A 112 23.23 5.82 13.16
CA ILE A 112 24.16 6.11 14.27
C ILE A 112 23.51 7.04 15.31
N LYS A 113 22.84 8.10 14.84
CA LYS A 113 22.17 9.07 15.73
C LYS A 113 20.98 8.45 16.45
N GLU A 114 20.16 7.68 15.74
CA GLU A 114 19.01 6.99 16.32
C GLU A 114 19.44 5.90 17.31
N HIS A 115 20.53 5.17 17.04
CA HIS A 115 21.11 4.21 17.98
C HIS A 115 21.55 4.89 19.29
N ALA A 116 22.20 6.04 19.21
CA ALA A 116 22.59 6.82 20.38
C ALA A 116 21.39 7.32 21.19
N ALA A 117 20.33 7.74 20.49
CA ALA A 117 19.08 8.27 21.08
C ALA A 117 18.08 7.17 21.50
N SER A 118 18.26 5.95 21.02
CA SER A 118 17.31 4.84 21.14
C SER A 118 16.93 4.59 22.59
N ARG A 119 15.67 4.20 22.80
CA ARG A 119 15.20 3.73 24.10
C ARG A 119 15.14 2.20 24.18
N GLY A 120 15.47 1.48 23.10
CA GLY A 120 15.38 0.01 23.04
C GLY A 120 13.99 -0.52 22.68
N TRP A 121 13.19 0.29 21.96
CA TRP A 121 11.85 -0.09 21.47
C TRP A 121 11.89 -0.75 20.09
N HIS A 122 12.81 -0.33 19.24
CA HIS A 122 13.00 -0.83 17.88
C HIS A 122 14.29 -1.61 17.73
N ASP A 123 14.27 -2.63 16.87
CA ASP A 123 15.49 -3.27 16.38
C ASP A 123 16.10 -2.43 15.25
N LEU A 124 16.77 -1.35 15.61
CA LEU A 124 17.33 -0.40 14.66
C LEU A 124 18.39 -1.03 13.73
N ARG A 125 19.04 -2.12 14.15
CA ARG A 125 19.99 -2.86 13.30
C ARG A 125 19.28 -3.63 12.21
N MET A 126 18.21 -4.33 12.55
CA MET A 126 17.39 -5.02 11.55
C MET A 126 16.71 -4.03 10.61
N MET A 127 16.28 -2.87 11.13
CA MET A 127 15.73 -1.78 10.32
C MET A 127 16.77 -1.17 9.37
N GLU A 128 18.01 -1.01 9.83
CA GLU A 128 19.10 -0.55 8.95
C GLU A 128 19.36 -1.57 7.84
N LEU A 129 19.49 -2.85 8.19
CA LEU A 129 19.68 -3.93 7.22
C LEU A 129 18.62 -3.90 6.12
N MET A 130 17.33 -3.85 6.48
CA MET A 130 16.25 -3.84 5.48
C MET A 130 16.34 -2.62 4.55
N TYR A 131 16.64 -1.42 5.07
CA TYR A 131 16.69 -0.22 4.24
C TYR A 131 17.95 -0.13 3.39
N GLN A 132 19.09 -0.61 3.89
CA GLN A 132 20.33 -0.68 3.11
C GLN A 132 20.19 -1.68 1.96
N VAL A 133 19.66 -2.88 2.21
CA VAL A 133 19.40 -3.86 1.14
C VAL A 133 18.37 -3.32 0.14
N SER A 134 17.31 -2.67 0.61
CA SER A 134 16.30 -2.06 -0.27
C SER A 134 16.88 -0.94 -1.13
N LEU A 135 17.78 -0.11 -0.58
CA LEU A 135 18.50 0.92 -1.32
C LEU A 135 19.41 0.31 -2.40
N GLU A 136 20.17 -0.73 -2.05
CA GLU A 136 21.02 -1.46 -3.01
C GLU A 136 20.20 -2.07 -4.16
N VAL A 137 19.10 -2.77 -3.85
CA VAL A 137 18.19 -3.36 -4.85
C VAL A 137 17.49 -2.28 -5.68
N GLY A 138 17.12 -1.15 -5.08
CA GLY A 138 16.61 0.00 -5.80
C GLY A 138 17.61 0.52 -6.84
N GLY A 139 18.90 0.57 -6.48
CA GLY A 139 20.00 0.86 -7.41
C GLY A 139 20.08 -0.13 -8.58
N GLU A 140 19.99 -1.43 -8.30
CA GLU A 140 19.94 -2.48 -9.34
C GLU A 140 18.76 -2.29 -10.30
N ILE A 141 17.58 -1.98 -9.76
CA ILE A 141 16.38 -1.74 -10.57
C ILE A 141 16.57 -0.54 -11.51
N LEU A 142 17.15 0.56 -11.02
CA LEU A 142 17.43 1.75 -11.83
C LEU A 142 18.46 1.49 -12.95
N ILE A 143 19.52 0.75 -12.63
CA ILE A 143 20.54 0.34 -13.60
C ILE A 143 19.94 -0.60 -14.64
N ALA A 144 19.21 -1.62 -14.20
CA ALA A 144 18.52 -2.55 -15.10
C ALA A 144 17.55 -1.81 -16.00
N ALA A 145 16.68 -0.95 -15.47
CA ALA A 145 15.75 -0.15 -16.26
C ALA A 145 16.48 0.64 -17.37
N THR A 146 17.62 1.24 -17.05
CA THR A 146 18.41 2.00 -18.03
C THR A 146 18.99 1.10 -19.12
N ALA A 147 19.47 -0.09 -18.77
CA ALA A 147 19.98 -1.06 -19.72
C ALA A 147 18.90 -1.64 -20.66
N ASN A 148 17.62 -1.65 -20.23
CA ASN A 148 16.50 -2.14 -21.03
C ASN A 148 16.09 -1.18 -22.18
N GLY A 149 16.62 0.05 -22.22
CA GLY A 149 16.56 0.97 -23.36
C GLY A 149 15.23 1.71 -23.59
N HIS A 150 15.27 2.66 -24.55
CA HIS A 150 14.14 3.46 -25.07
C HIS A 150 13.45 4.45 -24.10
N ALA A 151 14.16 5.53 -23.78
CA ALA A 151 13.58 6.67 -23.08
C ALA A 151 12.44 7.35 -23.88
N VAL A 152 11.36 7.70 -23.20
CA VAL A 152 10.40 8.72 -23.64
C VAL A 152 10.81 10.02 -23.00
N SER A 153 10.55 11.15 -23.67
CA SER A 153 10.42 12.41 -22.93
C SER A 153 9.31 12.21 -21.90
N ALA A 154 9.66 12.19 -20.61
CA ALA A 154 8.69 12.05 -19.54
C ALA A 154 7.55 13.04 -19.78
N LYS A 155 6.33 12.53 -19.92
CA LYS A 155 5.16 13.40 -20.03
C LYS A 155 5.02 14.09 -18.67
N ALA A 156 5.45 15.35 -18.61
CA ALA A 156 5.51 16.14 -17.37
C ALA A 156 4.16 16.24 -16.65
N GLU A 157 3.06 16.04 -17.38
CA GLU A 157 1.69 15.96 -16.84
C GLU A 157 1.44 14.73 -15.96
N PHE A 158 2.25 13.67 -16.05
CA PHE A 158 2.11 12.45 -15.26
C PHE A 158 3.18 12.32 -14.15
N HIS A 159 4.04 13.33 -13.94
CA HIS A 159 4.94 13.34 -12.79
C HIS A 159 4.23 13.95 -11.57
N SER A 160 4.20 13.23 -10.43
CA SER A 160 3.57 13.64 -9.15
C SER A 160 3.91 15.07 -8.71
N SER A 161 5.07 15.55 -9.13
CA SER A 161 5.67 16.84 -8.80
C SER A 161 5.03 18.03 -9.55
N ARG A 162 4.21 17.79 -10.58
CA ARG A 162 3.54 18.83 -11.40
C ARG A 162 2.01 18.73 -11.41
N ALA A 163 1.42 17.90 -10.54
CA ALA A 163 -0.01 17.71 -10.42
C ALA A 163 -0.70 18.89 -9.70
N ALA A 164 -1.02 19.96 -10.42
CA ALA A 164 -2.09 20.86 -9.99
C ALA A 164 -3.42 20.14 -10.27
N ARG A 165 -4.08 19.52 -9.26
CA ARG A 165 -5.50 19.06 -9.34
C ARG A 165 -6.07 18.31 -8.11
N ASP A 166 -5.31 18.01 -7.07
CA ASP A 166 -5.81 17.23 -5.91
C ASP A 166 -6.67 18.01 -4.91
N ASP A 167 -7.38 19.05 -5.34
CA ASP A 167 -8.15 19.96 -4.46
C ASP A 167 -9.28 19.25 -3.71
N HIS A 168 -9.74 18.09 -4.19
CA HIS A 168 -10.70 17.25 -3.49
C HIS A 168 -10.17 16.70 -2.15
N PHE A 169 -8.85 16.68 -1.97
CA PHE A 169 -8.22 16.31 -0.70
C PHE A 169 -8.10 17.44 0.31
N SER A 170 -8.22 18.70 -0.11
CA SER A 170 -8.08 19.85 0.78
C SER A 170 -8.97 19.79 2.03
N PRO A 171 -10.25 19.37 1.95
CA PRO A 171 -11.10 19.22 3.14
C PRO A 171 -10.56 18.16 4.11
N TRP A 172 -10.00 17.07 3.58
CA TRP A 172 -9.45 15.97 4.37
C TRP A 172 -8.17 16.37 5.09
N GLY A 173 -7.25 17.09 4.42
CA GLY A 173 -6.05 17.61 5.05
C GLY A 173 -6.38 18.49 6.25
N LYS A 174 -7.33 19.43 6.08
CA LYS A 174 -7.80 20.31 7.16
C LYS A 174 -8.51 19.53 8.28
N LEU A 175 -9.36 18.58 7.93
CA LEU A 175 -10.10 17.76 8.89
C LEU A 175 -9.17 16.93 9.79
N LEU A 176 -8.14 16.33 9.21
CA LEU A 176 -7.28 15.36 9.90
C LEU A 176 -6.09 16.01 10.60
N THR A 177 -5.48 17.02 9.97
CA THR A 177 -4.26 17.66 10.49
C THR A 177 -4.53 18.99 11.19
N GLY A 178 -5.71 19.58 10.99
CA GLY A 178 -6.00 20.97 11.38
C GLY A 178 -5.27 22.03 10.55
N LEU A 179 -4.48 21.62 9.54
CA LEU A 179 -3.66 22.48 8.70
C LEU A 179 -4.20 22.52 7.27
N VAL A 180 -3.88 23.59 6.55
CA VAL A 180 -4.02 23.61 5.09
C VAL A 180 -2.79 22.93 4.51
N CYS A 181 -2.95 21.70 4.04
CA CYS A 181 -1.90 20.97 3.34
C CYS A 181 -1.71 21.54 1.93
N GLU A 182 -0.55 22.13 1.68
CA GLU A 182 -0.23 22.73 0.38
C GLU A 182 1.10 22.18 -0.17
N PRO A 183 1.10 21.56 -1.37
CA PRO A 183 -0.05 21.25 -2.23
C PRO A 183 -1.03 20.20 -1.62
N PRO A 184 -2.31 20.22 -2.02
CA PRO A 184 -3.35 19.33 -1.47
C PRO A 184 -3.05 17.83 -1.50
N ILE A 185 -2.24 17.37 -2.47
CA ILE A 185 -1.79 15.99 -2.62
C ILE A 185 -1.14 15.41 -1.35
N ILE A 186 -0.51 16.25 -0.52
CA ILE A 186 0.08 15.83 0.75
C ILE A 186 -0.97 15.18 1.67
N SER A 187 -2.22 15.63 1.60
CA SER A 187 -3.33 15.13 2.41
C SER A 187 -3.70 13.67 2.11
N GLN A 188 -3.18 13.07 1.03
CA GLN A 188 -3.36 11.65 0.74
C GLN A 188 -2.80 10.76 1.85
N PHE A 189 -1.70 11.16 2.47
CA PHE A 189 -1.03 10.41 3.54
C PHE A 189 -1.81 10.40 4.86
N PRO A 190 -2.28 11.55 5.39
CA PRO A 190 -3.18 11.52 6.54
C PRO A 190 -4.50 10.83 6.22
N PHE A 191 -5.03 10.93 4.99
CA PHE A 191 -6.20 10.16 4.59
C PHE A 191 -5.93 8.64 4.64
N TYR A 192 -4.76 8.19 4.16
CA TYR A 192 -4.36 6.79 4.26
C TYR A 192 -4.26 6.33 5.72
N LEU A 193 -3.57 7.09 6.56
CA LEU A 193 -3.47 6.84 8.00
C LEU A 193 -4.86 6.72 8.64
N MET A 194 -5.80 7.62 8.28
CA MET A 194 -7.19 7.58 8.75
C MET A 194 -7.88 6.28 8.32
N THR A 195 -7.72 5.85 7.06
CA THR A 195 -8.29 4.57 6.62
C THR A 195 -7.74 3.41 7.45
N CYS A 196 -6.42 3.33 7.64
CA CYS A 196 -5.78 2.30 8.47
C CYS A 196 -6.35 2.24 9.89
N GLN A 197 -6.58 3.40 10.52
CA GLN A 197 -7.21 3.51 11.82
C GLN A 197 -8.68 3.08 11.81
N ALA A 198 -9.43 3.46 10.78
CA ALA A 198 -10.84 3.10 10.63
C ALA A 198 -11.02 1.57 10.57
N PHE A 199 -10.23 0.89 9.74
CA PHE A 199 -10.30 -0.57 9.60
C PHE A 199 -9.70 -1.32 10.81
N GLY A 200 -8.76 -0.68 11.52
CA GLY A 200 -8.24 -1.15 12.80
C GLY A 200 -9.14 -0.91 14.00
N PHE A 201 -10.24 -0.18 13.84
CA PHE A 201 -11.12 0.33 14.90
C PHE A 201 -10.37 1.08 16.01
N GLU A 202 -9.32 1.79 15.62
CA GLU A 202 -8.54 2.62 16.53
C GLU A 202 -9.34 3.83 16.97
N ARG A 203 -9.26 4.17 18.27
CA ARG A 203 -10.06 5.24 18.86
C ARG A 203 -9.24 6.45 19.31
N GLU A 204 -7.94 6.30 19.45
CA GLU A 204 -7.06 7.27 20.09
C GLU A 204 -5.94 7.69 19.13
N SER A 205 -6.31 8.17 17.96
CA SER A 205 -5.36 8.78 17.02
C SER A 205 -5.05 10.21 17.46
N SER A 206 -3.78 10.51 17.69
CA SER A 206 -3.34 11.88 17.96
C SER A 206 -3.33 12.68 16.65
N GLN A 207 -3.65 13.98 16.71
CA GLN A 207 -3.58 14.86 15.54
C GLN A 207 -2.13 14.91 14.99
N GLU A 208 -1.17 14.77 15.89
CA GLU A 208 0.26 14.69 15.63
C GLU A 208 0.60 13.58 14.63
N ASP A 209 -0.04 12.43 14.71
CA ASP A 209 0.23 11.31 13.80
C ASP A 209 -0.18 11.65 12.35
N TYR A 210 -1.28 12.37 12.19
CA TYR A 210 -1.70 12.90 10.90
C TYR A 210 -0.71 13.94 10.36
N VAL A 211 -0.15 14.79 11.23
CA VAL A 211 0.91 15.74 10.84
C VAL A 211 2.19 14.99 10.42
N TYR A 212 2.59 13.93 11.12
CA TYR A 212 3.74 13.09 10.74
C TYR A 212 3.53 12.37 9.40
N SER A 213 2.33 11.82 9.18
CA SER A 213 2.00 11.22 7.89
C SER A 213 2.07 12.25 6.76
N ALA A 214 1.61 13.49 7.00
CA ALA A 214 1.71 14.58 6.05
C ALA A 214 3.19 14.96 5.76
N LEU A 215 4.05 15.05 6.79
CA LEU A 215 5.49 15.27 6.61
C LEU A 215 6.14 14.14 5.79
N THR A 216 5.72 12.90 5.99
CA THR A 216 6.18 11.77 5.17
C THR A 216 5.74 11.89 3.72
N GLY A 217 4.51 12.34 3.51
CA GLY A 217 4.03 12.70 2.18
C GLY A 217 4.82 13.82 1.53
N MET A 218 5.34 14.78 2.29
CA MET A 218 6.21 15.81 1.72
C MET A 218 7.50 15.24 1.18
N ASP A 219 8.23 14.45 1.97
CA ASP A 219 9.51 13.88 1.53
C ASP A 219 9.34 12.95 0.33
N TRP A 220 8.16 12.34 0.20
CA TRP A 220 7.77 11.59 -0.99
C TRP A 220 7.50 12.47 -2.24
N VAL A 221 6.85 13.63 -2.10
CA VAL A 221 6.56 14.53 -3.24
C VAL A 221 7.72 15.50 -3.55
N LYS A 222 8.69 15.65 -2.64
CA LYS A 222 9.86 16.53 -2.82
C LYS A 222 10.63 16.11 -4.06
N GLY A 223 10.68 17.01 -5.05
CA GLY A 223 11.44 16.87 -6.28
C GLY A 223 11.68 18.24 -6.92
N LYS A 224 12.44 18.31 -8.02
CA LYS A 224 12.67 19.57 -8.76
C LYS A 224 11.39 19.99 -9.49
N ASN A 225 10.53 20.74 -8.82
CA ASN A 225 9.21 21.07 -9.35
C ASN A 225 8.71 22.46 -8.96
N ALA A 226 7.57 22.87 -9.51
CA ALA A 226 7.02 24.22 -9.34
C ALA A 226 6.58 24.53 -7.89
N TYR A 227 6.41 23.50 -7.05
CA TYR A 227 5.91 23.60 -5.68
C TYR A 227 7.01 23.57 -4.61
N SER A 228 8.30 23.52 -4.98
CA SER A 228 9.42 23.47 -4.01
C SER A 228 9.34 24.54 -2.90
N ASN A 229 8.86 25.75 -3.22
CA ASN A 229 8.65 26.81 -2.23
C ASN A 229 7.43 26.57 -1.33
N SER A 230 6.30 26.10 -1.88
CA SER A 230 5.12 25.74 -1.11
C SER A 230 5.41 24.61 -0.12
N PHE A 231 6.21 23.61 -0.53
CA PHE A 231 6.67 22.55 0.37
C PHE A 231 7.44 23.12 1.56
N MET A 232 8.46 23.95 1.36
CA MET A 232 9.22 24.52 2.49
C MET A 232 8.34 25.29 3.47
N SER A 233 7.34 26.02 2.97
CA SER A 233 6.39 26.76 3.80
C SER A 233 5.48 25.83 4.61
N PHE A 234 4.92 24.80 3.97
CA PHE A 234 4.09 23.81 4.66
C PHE A 234 4.91 23.01 5.69
N GLU A 235 6.15 22.62 5.39
CA GLU A 235 7.03 21.89 6.33
C GLU A 235 7.21 22.67 7.63
N LYS A 236 7.51 23.96 7.51
CA LYS A 236 7.70 24.85 8.65
C LYS A 236 6.43 24.95 9.50
N SER A 237 5.27 25.12 8.86
CA SER A 237 3.97 25.19 9.53
C SER A 237 3.60 23.87 10.20
N ALA A 238 3.80 22.75 9.53
CA ALA A 238 3.55 21.41 10.06
C ALA A 238 4.42 21.14 11.29
N ARG A 239 5.73 21.42 11.22
CA ARG A 239 6.64 21.27 12.37
C ARG A 239 6.29 22.19 13.54
N ALA A 240 5.81 23.41 13.25
CA ALA A 240 5.36 24.34 14.29
C ALA A 240 4.03 23.93 14.96
N ALA A 241 3.16 23.21 14.25
CA ALA A 241 1.86 22.77 14.77
C ALA A 241 1.96 21.65 15.81
N VAL A 242 3.12 20.98 15.87
CA VAL A 242 3.38 19.87 16.80
C VAL A 242 4.66 20.12 17.61
N PRO A 243 4.74 21.16 18.46
CA PRO A 243 5.99 21.52 19.15
C PRO A 243 6.56 20.41 20.07
N ASN A 244 5.76 19.39 20.40
CA ASN A 244 6.19 18.20 21.15
C ASN A 244 6.87 17.11 20.28
N LEU A 245 7.33 17.45 19.06
CA LEU A 245 8.10 16.55 18.18
C LEU A 245 9.35 15.93 18.82
N ASP A 246 9.83 16.46 19.93
CA ASP A 246 10.89 15.84 20.72
C ASP A 246 10.32 14.63 21.49
N ASP A 247 10.81 13.42 21.18
CA ASP A 247 10.48 12.17 21.89
C ASP A 247 10.68 12.30 23.42
N ARG A 248 11.56 13.19 23.88
CA ARG A 248 11.75 13.51 25.31
C ARG A 248 10.58 14.30 25.90
N LEU A 249 9.92 15.14 25.10
CA LEU A 249 8.76 15.94 25.50
C LEU A 249 7.45 15.16 25.33
N SER A 250 7.29 14.39 24.26
CA SER A 250 6.08 13.59 23.99
C SER A 250 6.06 12.24 24.72
N GLY A 251 7.21 11.71 25.13
CA GLY A 251 7.32 10.40 25.76
C GLY A 251 7.21 9.22 24.78
N GLN A 252 6.89 9.46 23.51
CA GLN A 252 6.76 8.43 22.47
C GLN A 252 8.08 8.22 21.72
N ASP A 253 8.38 7.00 21.28
CA ASP A 253 9.53 6.73 20.42
C ASP A 253 9.10 6.87 18.96
N ARG A 254 9.66 7.85 18.26
CA ARG A 254 9.36 8.11 16.84
C ARG A 254 10.56 7.83 15.93
N SER A 255 11.51 7.01 16.38
CA SER A 255 12.71 6.63 15.62
C SER A 255 12.33 6.01 14.28
N PHE A 256 11.29 5.17 14.24
CA PHE A 256 10.78 4.58 13.00
C PHE A 256 10.49 5.63 11.92
N TRP A 257 9.74 6.68 12.27
CA TRP A 257 9.38 7.73 11.31
C TRP A 257 10.64 8.41 10.79
N ARG A 258 11.59 8.77 11.66
CA ARG A 258 12.83 9.45 11.27
C ARG A 258 13.70 8.61 10.34
N VAL A 259 13.87 7.31 10.61
CA VAL A 259 14.67 6.44 9.72
C VAL A 259 13.96 6.13 8.40
N SER A 260 12.64 6.04 8.41
CA SER A 260 11.85 5.85 7.18
C SER A 260 11.93 7.08 6.26
N LEU A 261 11.85 8.28 6.84
CA LEU A 261 12.08 9.54 6.12
C LEU A 261 13.50 9.60 5.54
N ALA A 262 14.51 9.20 6.31
CA ALA A 262 15.89 9.17 5.86
C ALA A 262 16.12 8.19 4.70
N TYR A 263 15.48 7.01 4.75
CA TYR A 263 15.51 6.05 3.65
C TYR A 263 14.84 6.61 2.38
N LEU A 264 13.66 7.23 2.50
CA LEU A 264 12.98 7.85 1.36
C LEU A 264 13.83 8.97 0.74
N ASP A 265 14.49 9.80 1.56
CA ASP A 265 15.44 10.81 1.09
C ASP A 265 16.64 10.17 0.37
N ALA A 266 17.22 9.10 0.91
CA ALA A 266 18.32 8.38 0.28
C ALA A 266 17.92 7.78 -1.09
N MET A 267 16.74 7.16 -1.18
CA MET A 267 16.20 6.65 -2.45
C MET A 267 15.94 7.78 -3.46
N ASN A 268 15.33 8.88 -3.03
CA ASN A 268 15.06 10.03 -3.89
C ASN A 268 16.37 10.62 -4.43
N LYS A 269 17.39 10.76 -3.59
CA LYS A 269 18.73 11.19 -4.02
C LYS A 269 19.37 10.20 -5.00
N ALA A 270 19.20 8.90 -4.80
CA ALA A 270 19.69 7.88 -5.73
C ALA A 270 19.01 8.01 -7.11
N GLU A 271 17.68 8.14 -7.15
CA GLU A 271 16.89 8.33 -8.38
C GLU A 271 17.26 9.63 -9.13
N ASN A 272 17.72 10.66 -8.40
CA ASN A 272 18.08 11.96 -8.97
C ASN A 272 19.59 12.20 -9.11
N SER A 273 20.42 11.18 -8.83
CA SER A 273 21.88 11.28 -8.86
C SER A 273 22.45 11.42 -10.27
N ARG A 274 21.77 10.84 -11.26
CA ARG A 274 22.07 10.90 -12.68
C ARG A 274 20.80 10.66 -13.50
N ASP A 275 20.88 10.91 -14.81
CA ASP A 275 19.77 10.60 -15.72
C ASP A 275 19.63 9.09 -15.88
N PHE A 276 18.44 8.57 -15.55
CA PHE A 276 18.05 7.19 -15.81
C PHE A 276 17.07 7.13 -16.98
N THR A 277 17.04 5.99 -17.66
CA THR A 277 16.03 5.70 -18.67
C THR A 277 15.24 4.47 -18.28
N THR A 278 13.98 4.39 -18.72
CA THR A 278 13.08 3.30 -18.36
C THR A 278 12.41 2.76 -19.61
N PRO A 279 12.27 1.43 -19.77
CA PRO A 279 11.61 0.85 -20.91
C PRO A 279 10.12 1.21 -20.98
N ARG A 280 9.61 1.33 -22.21
CA ARG A 280 8.17 1.52 -22.49
C ARG A 280 7.33 0.25 -22.37
N HIS A 281 7.97 -0.91 -22.26
CA HIS A 281 7.27 -2.16 -22.04
C HIS A 281 7.14 -2.42 -20.53
N SER A 282 6.20 -3.27 -20.14
CA SER A 282 5.87 -3.44 -18.73
C SER A 282 7.03 -4.05 -17.96
N TYR A 283 7.58 -5.15 -18.45
CA TYR A 283 8.66 -5.88 -17.79
C TYR A 283 10.00 -5.14 -17.74
N ILE A 284 10.64 -5.07 -16.56
CA ILE A 284 12.03 -4.64 -16.39
C ILE A 284 12.84 -5.88 -16.03
N LYS A 285 13.72 -6.31 -16.92
CA LYS A 285 14.56 -7.49 -16.68
C LYS A 285 15.72 -7.13 -15.75
N THR A 286 15.54 -7.37 -14.45
CA THR A 286 16.57 -7.14 -13.42
C THR A 286 17.52 -8.33 -13.25
N GLY A 287 17.04 -9.56 -13.47
CA GLY A 287 17.79 -10.78 -13.16
C GLY A 287 17.89 -11.09 -11.66
N LEU A 288 17.20 -10.32 -10.81
CA LEU A 288 17.13 -10.54 -9.37
C LEU A 288 16.11 -11.63 -9.02
N ASP A 289 16.26 -12.21 -7.83
CA ASP A 289 15.31 -13.18 -7.28
C ASP A 289 13.92 -12.53 -7.12
N PRO A 290 12.83 -13.13 -7.65
CA PRO A 290 11.47 -12.63 -7.46
C PRO A 290 11.09 -12.36 -6.00
N TYR A 291 11.50 -13.23 -5.07
CA TYR A 291 11.23 -13.04 -3.64
C TYR A 291 11.98 -11.83 -3.08
N LEU A 292 13.21 -11.56 -3.54
CA LEU A 292 13.93 -10.34 -3.16
C LEU A 292 13.18 -9.08 -3.64
N LEU A 293 12.68 -9.09 -4.88
CA LEU A 293 11.89 -7.99 -5.44
C LEU A 293 10.59 -7.76 -4.67
N MET A 294 9.90 -8.83 -4.28
CA MET A 294 8.69 -8.76 -3.45
C MET A 294 8.98 -8.20 -2.05
N ALA A 295 10.05 -8.67 -1.39
CA ALA A 295 10.46 -8.18 -0.08
C ALA A 295 10.80 -6.68 -0.10
N VAL A 296 11.69 -6.27 -1.02
CA VAL A 296 12.11 -4.88 -1.15
C VAL A 296 10.94 -3.99 -1.53
N ARG A 297 10.06 -4.43 -2.44
CA ARG A 297 8.86 -3.65 -2.76
C ARG A 297 7.96 -3.41 -1.54
N GLY A 298 7.75 -4.43 -0.71
CA GLY A 298 7.01 -4.27 0.55
C GLY A 298 7.67 -3.22 1.45
N ILE A 299 9.00 -3.30 1.63
CA ILE A 299 9.79 -2.36 2.44
C ILE A 299 9.77 -0.94 1.87
N ASP A 300 9.91 -0.76 0.56
CA ASP A 300 9.86 0.55 -0.10
C ASP A 300 8.56 1.32 0.20
N THR A 301 7.46 0.60 0.41
CA THR A 301 6.16 1.20 0.72
C THR A 301 5.92 1.44 2.21
N ILE A 302 6.82 0.99 3.09
CA ILE A 302 6.67 1.08 4.54
C ILE A 302 6.64 2.53 5.06
N GLY A 303 7.28 3.48 4.36
CA GLY A 303 7.21 4.89 4.71
C GLY A 303 5.78 5.46 4.62
N THR A 304 4.91 4.80 3.84
CA THR A 304 3.48 5.14 3.78
C THR A 304 2.65 4.33 4.78
N ALA A 305 3.20 3.23 5.31
CA ALA A 305 2.47 2.31 6.16
C ALA A 305 2.08 2.93 7.51
N TYR A 306 0.92 2.49 7.99
CA TYR A 306 0.36 2.88 9.27
C TYR A 306 1.27 2.42 10.43
N MET A 307 1.95 3.38 11.08
CA MET A 307 2.79 3.14 12.25
C MET A 307 2.42 4.14 13.35
N CYS A 308 1.52 3.76 14.25
CA CYS A 308 1.17 4.54 15.43
C CYS A 308 2.35 4.58 16.43
N SER A 309 2.15 5.29 17.56
CA SER A 309 3.14 5.43 18.65
C SER A 309 3.65 4.11 19.25
N ASP A 310 3.01 2.98 18.92
CA ASP A 310 3.31 1.65 19.44
C ASP A 310 4.03 0.75 18.43
N GLY A 311 4.37 1.24 17.23
CA GLY A 311 5.16 0.57 16.18
C GLY A 311 4.72 -0.85 15.76
N ALA A 312 4.49 -1.08 14.45
CA ALA A 312 4.01 -2.37 13.99
C ALA A 312 5.10 -3.45 13.97
N ALA A 313 4.66 -4.70 14.15
CA ALA A 313 5.42 -5.90 13.86
C ALA A 313 5.26 -6.26 12.37
N TYR A 314 6.18 -5.79 11.52
CA TYR A 314 6.01 -5.82 10.06
C TYR A 314 7.01 -6.70 9.30
N LEU A 315 8.02 -7.28 9.97
CA LEU A 315 9.06 -8.06 9.30
C LEU A 315 8.82 -9.58 9.34
N ASP A 316 7.86 -10.07 10.12
CA ASP A 316 7.50 -11.50 10.11
C ASP A 316 6.63 -11.83 8.88
N ASP A 317 6.28 -13.11 8.66
CA ASP A 317 5.57 -13.54 7.45
C ASP A 317 4.28 -12.73 7.21
N ALA A 318 3.48 -12.58 8.28
CA ALA A 318 2.22 -11.82 8.22
C ALA A 318 2.45 -10.32 8.01
N GLY A 319 3.50 -9.76 8.61
CA GLY A 319 3.92 -8.38 8.43
C GLY A 319 4.33 -8.09 6.99
N MET A 320 5.19 -8.94 6.43
CA MET A 320 5.71 -8.78 5.07
C MET A 320 4.61 -8.92 4.03
N ASP A 321 3.72 -9.90 4.17
CA ASP A 321 2.53 -10.02 3.32
C ASP A 321 1.64 -8.77 3.43
N SER A 322 1.51 -8.21 4.62
CA SER A 322 0.73 -6.97 4.79
C SER A 322 1.36 -5.78 4.08
N LEU A 323 2.69 -5.67 4.13
CA LEU A 323 3.44 -4.63 3.43
C LEU A 323 3.34 -4.79 1.91
N ILE A 324 3.53 -6.01 1.40
CA ILE A 324 3.34 -6.32 -0.02
C ILE A 324 1.90 -6.03 -0.45
N GLY A 325 0.92 -6.46 0.35
CA GLY A 325 -0.51 -6.20 0.15
C GLY A 325 -0.87 -4.72 0.22
N SER A 326 -0.02 -3.90 0.83
CA SER A 326 -0.17 -2.44 0.82
C SER A 326 0.37 -1.79 -0.45
N ALA A 327 1.44 -2.35 -1.01
CA ALA A 327 2.10 -1.84 -2.23
C ALA A 327 1.36 -2.25 -3.51
N LEU A 328 0.91 -3.50 -3.55
CA LEU A 328 0.44 -4.17 -4.75
C LEU A 328 -0.84 -3.56 -5.36
N PRO A 329 -1.85 -3.11 -4.59
CA PRO A 329 -2.99 -2.39 -5.14
C PRO A 329 -2.57 -1.16 -5.94
N ASN A 330 -1.54 -0.45 -5.48
CA ASN A 330 -0.97 0.68 -6.21
C ASN A 330 -0.30 0.22 -7.50
N ASP A 331 0.48 -0.87 -7.45
CA ASP A 331 1.20 -1.36 -8.62
C ASP A 331 0.25 -1.85 -9.73
N VAL A 332 -0.90 -2.41 -9.36
CA VAL A 332 -1.96 -2.78 -10.31
C VAL A 332 -2.62 -1.54 -10.91
N MET A 333 -3.02 -0.58 -10.07
CA MET A 333 -3.75 0.62 -10.52
C MET A 333 -2.86 1.59 -11.30
N ASP A 334 -1.57 1.68 -10.97
CA ASP A 334 -0.66 2.64 -11.60
C ASP A 334 0.12 2.06 -12.78
N LEU A 335 -0.01 0.77 -13.13
CA LEU A 335 0.87 0.14 -14.13
C LEU A 335 0.98 0.93 -15.45
N HIS A 336 -0.13 1.39 -16.02
CA HIS A 336 -0.13 2.22 -17.23
C HIS A 336 0.64 3.53 -17.02
N THR A 337 0.37 4.22 -15.90
CA THR A 337 1.01 5.49 -15.55
C THR A 337 2.50 5.31 -15.26
N ASP A 338 2.87 4.26 -14.52
CA ASP A 338 4.25 3.96 -14.14
C ASP A 338 5.10 3.64 -15.38
N ILE A 339 4.56 2.91 -16.35
CA ILE A 339 5.22 2.73 -17.64
C ILE A 339 5.35 4.08 -18.38
N SER A 340 4.29 4.88 -18.42
CA SER A 340 4.26 6.16 -19.14
C SER A 340 5.16 7.24 -18.53
N THR A 341 5.42 7.14 -17.22
CA THR A 341 6.25 8.09 -16.45
C THR A 341 7.67 7.59 -16.24
N GLY A 342 7.93 6.32 -16.49
CA GLY A 342 9.22 5.70 -16.26
C GLY A 342 9.48 5.30 -14.80
N GLU A 343 8.45 5.20 -13.96
CA GLU A 343 8.56 4.67 -12.60
C GLU A 343 8.98 3.20 -12.64
N THR A 344 10.09 2.87 -11.99
CA THR A 344 10.78 1.59 -12.15
C THR A 344 10.41 0.58 -11.07
N ARG A 345 9.89 1.04 -9.93
CA ARG A 345 9.69 0.21 -8.72
C ARG A 345 8.29 -0.41 -8.59
N ASN A 346 7.57 -0.55 -9.70
CA ASN A 346 6.25 -1.21 -9.75
C ASN A 346 6.43 -2.74 -9.80
N LEU A 347 5.81 -3.48 -8.87
CA LEU A 347 6.04 -4.93 -8.75
C LEU A 347 5.62 -5.73 -9.98
N LEU A 348 4.53 -5.34 -10.66
CA LEU A 348 4.09 -6.06 -11.86
C LEU A 348 5.14 -5.98 -12.98
N ARG A 349 5.80 -4.82 -13.09
CA ARG A 349 6.91 -4.60 -14.01
C ARG A 349 8.13 -5.45 -13.66
N LEU A 350 8.35 -5.74 -12.38
CA LEU A 350 9.52 -6.46 -11.91
C LEU A 350 9.35 -7.98 -11.97
N LEU A 351 8.11 -8.48 -11.84
CA LEU A 351 7.83 -9.92 -11.77
C LEU A 351 7.40 -10.55 -13.10
N TYR A 352 6.56 -9.87 -13.89
CA TYR A 352 5.84 -10.53 -14.96
C TYR A 352 6.36 -10.14 -16.36
N PRO A 353 6.91 -11.09 -17.14
CA PRO A 353 7.49 -10.81 -18.44
C PRO A 353 6.43 -10.54 -19.52
N ASN A 354 6.79 -9.69 -20.49
CA ASN A 354 5.98 -9.44 -21.68
C ASN A 354 5.91 -10.65 -22.63
N GLY A 355 4.98 -10.60 -23.58
CA GLY A 355 4.90 -11.54 -24.70
C GLY A 355 4.18 -12.84 -24.36
N GLN A 356 3.52 -12.88 -23.21
CA GLN A 356 2.56 -13.91 -22.86
C GLN A 356 1.26 -13.73 -23.66
N SER A 357 0.54 -14.82 -23.92
CA SER A 357 -0.81 -14.75 -24.47
C SER A 357 -1.77 -14.05 -23.50
N ILE A 358 -2.84 -13.44 -24.01
CA ILE A 358 -3.84 -12.79 -23.16
C ILE A 358 -4.46 -13.78 -22.15
N GLU A 359 -4.63 -15.05 -22.56
CA GLU A 359 -5.12 -16.12 -21.69
C GLU A 359 -4.16 -16.38 -20.52
N GLN A 360 -2.85 -16.39 -20.76
CA GLN A 360 -1.85 -16.52 -19.70
C GLN A 360 -1.85 -15.30 -18.78
N THR A 361 -1.91 -14.09 -19.32
CA THR A 361 -1.89 -12.89 -18.50
C THR A 361 -3.18 -12.72 -17.69
N VAL A 362 -4.32 -13.15 -18.22
CA VAL A 362 -5.60 -13.22 -17.49
C VAL A 362 -5.47 -14.18 -16.30
N ARG A 363 -4.82 -15.34 -16.49
CA ARG A 363 -4.55 -16.26 -15.38
C ARG A 363 -3.64 -15.63 -14.33
N THR A 364 -2.51 -15.04 -14.74
CA THR A 364 -1.62 -14.31 -13.81
C THR A 364 -2.40 -13.26 -13.01
N MET A 365 -3.15 -12.39 -13.68
CA MET A 365 -3.88 -11.32 -12.99
C MET A 365 -5.04 -11.82 -12.14
N SER A 366 -5.64 -12.98 -12.47
CA SER A 366 -6.62 -13.64 -11.60
C SER A 366 -5.97 -14.19 -10.32
N THR A 367 -4.75 -14.71 -10.42
CA THR A 367 -3.98 -15.19 -9.27
C THR A 367 -3.51 -14.03 -8.39
N VAL A 368 -3.04 -12.94 -9.00
CA VAL A 368 -2.73 -11.68 -8.29
C VAL A 368 -3.96 -11.17 -7.55
N LEU A 369 -5.11 -11.04 -8.23
CA LEU A 369 -6.35 -10.60 -7.60
C LEU A 369 -6.77 -11.51 -6.44
N SER A 370 -6.74 -12.83 -6.63
CA SER A 370 -7.12 -13.77 -5.58
C SER A 370 -6.20 -13.68 -4.36
N GLY A 371 -4.87 -13.62 -4.57
CA GLY A 371 -3.90 -13.43 -3.49
C GLY A 371 -4.16 -12.14 -2.71
N MET A 372 -4.47 -11.04 -3.40
CA MET A 372 -4.80 -9.75 -2.78
C MET A 372 -6.11 -9.79 -1.98
N LEU A 373 -7.14 -10.47 -2.49
CA LEU A 373 -8.42 -10.64 -1.79
C LEU A 373 -8.23 -11.48 -0.52
N CYS A 374 -7.49 -12.58 -0.62
CA CYS A 374 -7.15 -13.45 0.51
C CYS A 374 -6.32 -12.70 1.55
N GLU A 375 -5.34 -11.90 1.12
CA GLU A 375 -4.50 -11.12 2.03
C GLU A 375 -5.25 -9.94 2.66
N THR A 376 -6.14 -9.26 1.93
CA THR A 376 -7.03 -8.25 2.50
C THR A 376 -7.93 -8.86 3.58
N PHE A 377 -8.47 -10.06 3.32
CA PHE A 377 -9.26 -10.80 4.32
C PHE A 377 -8.44 -11.14 5.55
N ARG A 378 -7.25 -11.73 5.36
CA ARG A 378 -6.35 -12.06 6.47
C ARG A 378 -5.97 -10.80 7.24
N GLY A 379 -5.66 -9.71 6.55
CA GLY A 379 -5.39 -8.40 7.13
C GLY A 379 -6.53 -7.91 8.01
N HIS A 380 -7.77 -7.98 7.53
CA HIS A 380 -8.95 -7.68 8.36
C HIS A 380 -9.08 -8.60 9.58
N LYS A 381 -8.83 -9.90 9.43
CA LYS A 381 -8.89 -10.86 10.55
C LYS A 381 -7.82 -10.54 11.59
N ARG A 382 -6.58 -10.36 11.14
CA ARG A 382 -5.41 -9.96 11.92
C ARG A 382 -5.69 -8.67 12.68
N ALA A 383 -6.17 -7.64 12.00
CA ALA A 383 -6.52 -6.36 12.61
C ALA A 383 -7.63 -6.47 13.65
N ARG A 384 -8.71 -7.20 13.35
CA ARG A 384 -9.95 -7.17 14.14
C ARG A 384 -9.95 -8.14 15.32
N PHE A 385 -9.41 -9.34 15.15
CA PHE A 385 -9.54 -10.42 16.14
C PHE A 385 -8.22 -10.82 16.77
N GLU A 386 -7.13 -10.73 16.02
CA GLU A 386 -5.81 -11.14 16.50
C GLU A 386 -5.04 -9.95 17.09
N GLY A 387 -5.54 -8.73 16.87
CA GLY A 387 -4.91 -7.51 17.33
C GLY A 387 -3.56 -7.28 16.65
N ARG A 388 -3.44 -7.54 15.36
CA ARG A 388 -2.22 -7.28 14.60
C ARG A 388 -2.36 -6.02 13.76
N GLU A 389 -1.43 -5.08 13.93
CA GLU A 389 -1.49 -3.76 13.27
C GLU A 389 -1.12 -3.84 11.80
N ASP A 390 -0.20 -4.73 11.44
CA ASP A 390 0.20 -4.99 10.06
C ASP A 390 -1.02 -5.31 9.17
N GLY A 391 -1.94 -6.13 9.66
CA GLY A 391 -3.16 -6.49 8.93
C GLY A 391 -4.07 -5.30 8.59
N ARG A 392 -3.94 -4.17 9.29
CA ARG A 392 -4.68 -2.94 8.95
C ARG A 392 -4.16 -2.37 7.63
N ILE A 393 -2.85 -2.39 7.42
CA ILE A 393 -2.17 -1.74 6.29
C ILE A 393 -2.66 -2.33 4.95
N SER A 394 -2.56 -3.66 4.80
CA SER A 394 -2.99 -4.36 3.58
C SER A 394 -4.46 -4.08 3.28
N ALA A 395 -5.30 -4.13 4.31
CA ALA A 395 -6.74 -4.12 4.11
C ALA A 395 -7.33 -2.73 3.80
N THR A 396 -6.54 -1.67 3.96
CA THR A 396 -6.96 -0.28 3.66
C THR A 396 -6.37 0.26 2.37
N SER A 397 -5.32 -0.40 1.86
CA SER A 397 -4.60 -0.01 0.65
C SER A 397 -5.48 0.14 -0.60
N PRO A 398 -6.53 -0.67 -0.85
CA PRO A 398 -7.38 -0.45 -2.03
C PRO A 398 -8.01 0.94 -2.07
N SER A 399 -8.57 1.42 -0.95
CA SER A 399 -9.09 2.78 -0.84
C SER A 399 -8.01 3.84 -1.06
N TYR A 400 -6.82 3.62 -0.50
CA TYR A 400 -5.69 4.52 -0.73
C TYR A 400 -5.30 4.57 -2.21
N SER A 401 -5.32 3.43 -2.90
CA SER A 401 -4.94 3.33 -4.31
C SER A 401 -5.94 4.04 -5.21
N PHE A 402 -7.25 3.91 -4.97
CA PHE A 402 -8.26 4.74 -5.65
C PHE A 402 -8.12 6.23 -5.32
N CYS A 403 -7.61 6.52 -4.12
CA CYS A 403 -7.33 7.88 -3.71
C CYS A 403 -6.05 8.46 -4.33
N ARG A 404 -5.06 7.61 -4.60
CA ARG A 404 -3.69 7.97 -4.98
C ARG A 404 -3.45 7.91 -6.48
N ALA A 405 -4.03 6.93 -7.18
CA ALA A 405 -3.57 6.46 -8.50
C ALA A 405 -3.04 7.64 -9.33
N ARG A 406 -1.71 7.66 -9.49
CA ARG A 406 -0.96 8.89 -9.75
C ARG A 406 -1.59 9.58 -10.96
N HIS A 407 -2.08 10.81 -10.76
CA HIS A 407 -2.82 11.59 -11.77
C HIS A 407 -4.15 10.97 -12.18
N ARG A 408 -5.06 10.79 -11.20
CA ARG A 408 -6.50 10.41 -11.29
C ARG A 408 -7.15 10.58 -12.66
N ARG A 409 -6.73 9.69 -13.55
CA ARG A 409 -7.29 9.41 -14.86
C ARG A 409 -7.69 7.95 -14.82
N ILE A 410 -8.28 7.52 -13.70
CA ILE A 410 -8.58 6.12 -13.43
C ILE A 410 -9.57 5.65 -14.47
N PHE A 411 -10.66 6.40 -14.56
CA PHE A 411 -11.72 6.13 -15.51
C PHE A 411 -11.34 6.56 -16.92
N GLU A 412 -10.56 7.62 -17.10
CA GLU A 412 -10.00 8.00 -18.41
C GLU A 412 -9.09 6.89 -18.98
N THR A 413 -8.28 6.23 -18.14
CA THR A 413 -7.48 5.07 -18.56
C THR A 413 -8.38 3.88 -18.86
N LEU A 414 -9.38 3.58 -18.03
CA LEU A 414 -10.36 2.52 -18.32
C LEU A 414 -11.08 2.75 -19.64
N GLU A 415 -11.42 3.99 -19.98
CA GLU A 415 -12.00 4.35 -21.28
C GLU A 415 -11.07 4.01 -22.44
N VAL A 416 -9.78 4.34 -22.34
CA VAL A 416 -8.79 4.04 -23.38
C VAL A 416 -8.73 2.55 -23.68
N TYR A 417 -8.66 1.70 -22.65
CA TYR A 417 -8.57 0.26 -22.86
C TYR A 417 -9.92 -0.35 -23.29
N SER A 418 -11.02 0.04 -22.65
CA SER A 418 -12.33 -0.53 -22.98
C SER A 418 -12.85 -0.12 -24.36
N SER A 419 -12.43 1.04 -24.89
CA SER A 419 -12.76 1.48 -26.25
C SER A 419 -11.91 0.79 -27.32
N LYS A 420 -10.68 0.37 -26.99
CA LYS A 420 -9.77 -0.30 -27.93
C LYS A 420 -10.00 -1.81 -28.01
N TYR A 421 -10.42 -2.43 -26.91
CA TYR A 421 -10.53 -3.88 -26.80
C TYR A 421 -11.98 -4.30 -26.56
N ASP A 422 -12.66 -4.81 -27.61
CA ASP A 422 -14.07 -5.26 -27.52
C ASP A 422 -14.30 -6.31 -26.41
N ARG A 423 -13.29 -7.13 -26.12
CA ARG A 423 -13.31 -8.16 -25.08
C ARG A 423 -12.87 -7.68 -23.69
N PHE A 424 -12.66 -6.37 -23.50
CA PHE A 424 -12.17 -5.80 -22.23
C PHE A 424 -13.01 -6.25 -21.02
N TRP A 425 -14.33 -6.13 -21.13
CA TRP A 425 -15.24 -6.51 -20.06
C TRP A 425 -15.33 -8.03 -19.91
N ASP A 426 -15.25 -8.81 -20.99
CA ASP A 426 -15.18 -10.27 -20.92
C ASP A 426 -13.95 -10.74 -20.14
N TRP A 427 -12.78 -10.15 -20.40
CA TRP A 427 -11.55 -10.45 -19.65
C TRP A 427 -11.65 -9.99 -18.20
N THR A 428 -12.29 -8.85 -17.93
CA THR A 428 -12.54 -8.36 -16.57
C THR A 428 -13.37 -9.36 -15.77
N TRP A 429 -14.47 -9.85 -16.33
CA TRP A 429 -15.33 -10.84 -15.69
C TRP A 429 -14.66 -12.21 -15.58
N GLU A 430 -13.83 -12.60 -16.55
CA GLU A 430 -13.07 -13.85 -16.49
C GLU A 430 -12.00 -13.82 -15.39
N ILE A 431 -11.25 -12.72 -15.26
CA ILE A 431 -10.31 -12.50 -14.16
C ILE A 431 -11.03 -12.61 -12.82
N TYR A 432 -12.19 -11.95 -12.69
CA TYR A 432 -13.01 -12.01 -11.49
C TYR A 432 -13.48 -13.43 -11.16
N ARG A 433 -14.02 -14.16 -12.16
CA ARG A 433 -14.49 -15.54 -12.00
C ARG A 433 -13.36 -16.45 -11.53
N LEU A 434 -12.21 -16.40 -12.20
CA LEU A 434 -11.03 -17.21 -11.85
C LEU A 434 -10.46 -16.83 -10.47
N ALA A 435 -10.48 -15.56 -10.09
CA ALA A 435 -10.03 -15.12 -8.77
C ALA A 435 -10.96 -15.64 -7.67
N LYS A 436 -12.29 -15.57 -7.90
CA LYS A 436 -13.33 -16.10 -7.02
C LYS A 436 -13.21 -17.62 -6.82
N GLU A 437 -12.87 -18.36 -7.87
CA GLU A 437 -12.60 -19.80 -7.81
C GLU A 437 -11.35 -20.16 -6.98
N GLN A 438 -10.39 -19.24 -6.89
CA GLN A 438 -9.17 -19.39 -6.09
C GLN A 438 -9.34 -18.91 -4.63
N SER A 439 -10.40 -18.15 -4.31
CA SER A 439 -10.70 -17.66 -2.95
C SER A 439 -11.35 -18.73 -2.05
N THR A 440 -10.68 -19.88 -1.94
CA THR A 440 -11.05 -21.03 -1.12
C THR A 440 -10.29 -21.02 0.22
N GLU A 441 -10.51 -22.02 1.07
CA GLU A 441 -9.67 -22.23 2.27
C GLU A 441 -8.19 -22.39 1.91
N ALA A 442 -7.86 -23.07 0.80
CA ALA A 442 -6.49 -23.18 0.31
C ALA A 442 -5.91 -21.81 -0.07
N GLY A 443 -6.67 -20.97 -0.78
CA GLY A 443 -6.25 -19.61 -1.11
C GLY A 443 -6.08 -18.73 0.13
N LEU A 444 -6.92 -18.90 1.16
CA LEU A 444 -6.77 -18.19 2.43
C LEU A 444 -5.53 -18.63 3.22
N ASN A 445 -5.09 -19.88 3.07
CA ASN A 445 -3.90 -20.41 3.72
C ASN A 445 -2.60 -20.15 2.94
N GLU A 446 -2.69 -19.75 1.67
CA GLU A 446 -1.55 -19.34 0.84
C GLU A 446 -1.10 -17.90 1.17
N LEU A 447 0.18 -17.69 1.45
CA LEU A 447 0.75 -16.35 1.63
C LEU A 447 0.66 -15.53 0.33
N LEU A 448 0.55 -14.21 0.43
CA LEU A 448 0.51 -13.32 -0.73
C LEU A 448 1.77 -13.46 -1.58
N VAL A 449 2.93 -13.55 -0.94
CA VAL A 449 4.21 -13.76 -1.64
C VAL A 449 4.21 -15.04 -2.48
N ASP A 450 3.60 -16.12 -1.99
CA ASP A 450 3.49 -17.39 -2.71
C ASP A 450 2.46 -17.31 -3.86
N ALA A 451 1.33 -16.63 -3.64
CA ALA A 451 0.36 -16.38 -4.70
C ALA A 451 0.99 -15.58 -5.87
N LEU A 452 1.80 -14.57 -5.56
CA LEU A 452 2.53 -13.80 -6.57
C LEU A 452 3.55 -14.66 -7.32
N HIS A 453 4.31 -15.50 -6.60
CA HIS A 453 5.23 -16.45 -7.24
C HIS A 453 4.49 -17.46 -8.13
N ARG A 454 3.35 -17.99 -7.69
CA ARG A 454 2.48 -18.85 -8.50
C ARG A 454 1.96 -18.15 -9.76
N GLY A 455 1.71 -16.84 -9.67
CA GLY A 455 1.40 -16.00 -10.83
C GLY A 455 2.52 -15.97 -11.89
N ILE A 456 3.78 -16.15 -11.48
CA ILE A 456 4.96 -16.24 -12.37
C ILE A 456 5.06 -17.63 -12.97
N ASP A 457 4.96 -18.67 -12.14
CA ASP A 457 5.19 -20.05 -12.59
C ASP A 457 4.04 -20.60 -13.45
N GLN A 458 2.79 -20.18 -13.18
CA GLN A 458 1.53 -20.69 -13.73
C GLN A 458 1.40 -22.22 -13.79
N LYS A 459 2.24 -22.95 -13.06
CA LYS A 459 2.33 -24.41 -13.06
C LYS A 459 1.89 -24.99 -11.74
N THR A 460 2.09 -24.22 -10.68
CA THR A 460 1.67 -24.60 -9.34
C THR A 460 0.17 -24.32 -9.22
N CYS A 461 -0.60 -25.30 -8.77
CA CYS A 461 -2.01 -25.13 -8.44
C CYS A 461 -2.16 -25.04 -6.92
N LEU A 462 -3.21 -24.35 -6.47
CA LEU A 462 -3.66 -24.50 -5.09
C LEU A 462 -3.99 -25.97 -4.83
N PRO A 463 -3.72 -26.50 -3.61
CA PRO A 463 -4.14 -27.83 -3.23
C PRO A 463 -5.63 -28.08 -3.53
N GLU A 464 -5.97 -29.28 -3.99
CA GLU A 464 -7.36 -29.70 -4.19
C GLU A 464 -8.09 -29.75 -2.84
N THR A 465 -8.72 -28.65 -2.46
CA THR A 465 -9.73 -28.60 -1.39
C THR A 465 -11.12 -28.64 -2.03
N GLU A 466 -12.14 -29.16 -1.31
CA GLU A 466 -13.51 -28.98 -1.78
C GLU A 466 -13.74 -27.49 -2.10
N PRO A 467 -14.26 -27.14 -3.30
CA PRO A 467 -14.48 -25.77 -3.70
C PRO A 467 -15.68 -25.22 -2.92
N ARG A 468 -15.47 -24.91 -1.65
CA ARG A 468 -16.42 -24.15 -0.85
C ARG A 468 -15.90 -22.72 -0.84
N PRO A 469 -16.55 -21.79 -1.57
CA PRO A 469 -16.31 -20.38 -1.40
C PRO A 469 -16.43 -20.06 0.09
N VAL A 470 -15.46 -19.34 0.65
CA VAL A 470 -15.53 -18.96 2.05
C VAL A 470 -16.72 -17.99 2.18
N PRO A 471 -17.77 -18.30 2.97
CA PRO A 471 -18.99 -17.49 3.04
C PRO A 471 -18.77 -16.02 3.44
N PHE A 472 -17.57 -15.70 3.94
CA PHE A 472 -17.14 -14.33 4.15
C PHE A 472 -17.18 -13.49 2.87
N PHE A 473 -16.70 -14.03 1.75
CA PHE A 473 -16.60 -13.27 0.50
C PHE A 473 -17.95 -13.07 -0.17
N ASP A 474 -19.02 -13.75 0.25
CA ASP A 474 -20.36 -13.62 -0.34
C ASP A 474 -20.80 -12.15 -0.40
N LEU A 475 -20.60 -11.37 0.66
CA LEU A 475 -20.97 -9.95 0.67
C LEU A 475 -20.14 -9.09 -0.28
N TYR A 476 -18.87 -9.45 -0.47
CA TYR A 476 -17.98 -8.80 -1.42
C TYR A 476 -18.39 -9.14 -2.85
N PHE A 477 -18.61 -10.42 -3.14
CA PHE A 477 -19.05 -10.87 -4.46
C PHE A 477 -20.44 -10.33 -4.82
N ASP A 478 -21.38 -10.36 -3.87
CA ASP A 478 -22.70 -9.74 -4.04
C ASP A 478 -22.59 -8.24 -4.34
N MET A 479 -21.64 -7.52 -3.75
CA MET A 479 -21.44 -6.09 -4.02
C MET A 479 -20.97 -5.85 -5.45
N VAL A 480 -20.07 -6.71 -5.96
CA VAL A 480 -19.55 -6.62 -7.34
C VAL A 480 -20.61 -7.07 -8.37
N GLU A 481 -21.34 -8.16 -8.09
CA GLU A 481 -22.30 -8.78 -9.02
C GLU A 481 -23.70 -8.12 -8.99
N ALA A 482 -24.21 -7.75 -7.81
CA ALA A 482 -25.62 -7.37 -7.62
C ALA A 482 -25.86 -6.43 -6.40
N GLY A 483 -24.95 -5.48 -6.14
CA GLY A 483 -24.90 -4.68 -4.90
C GLY A 483 -26.05 -3.70 -4.65
N GLU A 484 -27.04 -3.58 -5.54
CA GLU A 484 -28.15 -2.64 -5.42
C GLU A 484 -28.95 -2.78 -4.12
N ARG A 485 -29.10 -4.01 -3.61
CA ARG A 485 -29.82 -4.27 -2.35
C ARG A 485 -29.14 -3.58 -1.17
N GLN A 486 -27.81 -3.54 -1.15
CA GLN A 486 -27.03 -2.87 -0.09
C GLN A 486 -27.13 -1.34 -0.17
N MET A 487 -27.46 -0.79 -1.34
CA MET A 487 -27.58 0.65 -1.56
C MET A 487 -28.97 1.22 -1.28
N ARG A 488 -30.03 0.39 -1.37
CA ARG A 488 -31.42 0.81 -1.14
C ARG A 488 -31.80 1.00 0.33
N VAL A 489 -30.97 0.55 1.27
CA VAL A 489 -31.23 0.74 2.71
C VAL A 489 -30.95 2.17 3.16
N LYS A 490 -31.57 2.62 4.27
CA LYS A 490 -31.43 4.00 4.79
C LYS A 490 -29.96 4.40 5.09
N GLN A 491 -29.15 3.45 5.55
CA GLN A 491 -27.75 3.62 5.92
C GLN A 491 -26.89 2.65 5.09
N PRO A 492 -26.62 2.96 3.81
CA PRO A 492 -25.89 2.07 2.91
C PRO A 492 -24.48 1.83 3.45
N LEU A 493 -24.00 0.59 3.42
CA LEU A 493 -22.69 0.20 3.95
C LEU A 493 -22.40 0.64 5.42
N GLY A 494 -23.41 1.04 6.18
CA GLY A 494 -23.28 1.49 7.57
C GLY A 494 -22.95 2.98 7.76
N VAL A 495 -22.92 3.80 6.70
CA VAL A 495 -22.73 5.25 6.81
C VAL A 495 -23.95 5.96 7.42
N CYS A 496 -23.75 7.15 7.98
CA CYS A 496 -24.85 7.95 8.52
C CYS A 496 -25.80 8.43 7.40
N SER A 497 -27.01 8.87 7.75
CA SER A 497 -28.01 9.28 6.74
C SER A 497 -27.57 10.48 5.91
N GLN A 498 -26.70 11.35 6.44
CA GLN A 498 -26.19 12.52 5.71
C GLN A 498 -25.18 12.13 4.62
N LEU A 499 -24.44 11.03 4.78
CA LEU A 499 -23.48 10.52 3.80
C LEU A 499 -24.08 9.46 2.86
N ALA A 500 -25.34 9.09 3.07
CA ALA A 500 -25.99 8.00 2.35
C ALA A 500 -26.07 8.28 0.84
N ASP A 501 -26.41 9.51 0.45
CA ASP A 501 -26.58 9.88 -0.96
C ASP A 501 -25.23 9.92 -1.69
N ILE A 502 -24.20 10.50 -1.08
CA ILE A 502 -22.83 10.47 -1.60
C ILE A 502 -22.36 9.02 -1.82
N THR A 503 -22.60 8.15 -0.84
CA THR A 503 -22.20 6.73 -0.92
C THR A 503 -22.92 6.00 -2.07
N ARG A 504 -24.22 6.26 -2.26
CA ARG A 504 -24.99 5.70 -3.38
C ARG A 504 -24.53 6.23 -4.73
N GLU A 505 -24.18 7.51 -4.81
CA GLU A 505 -23.66 8.11 -6.03
C GLU A 505 -22.30 7.52 -6.42
N ILE A 506 -21.40 7.33 -5.46
CA ILE A 506 -20.12 6.64 -5.70
C ILE A 506 -20.37 5.24 -6.23
N TYR A 507 -21.22 4.45 -5.56
CA TYR A 507 -21.55 3.10 -6.03
C TYR A 507 -22.17 3.10 -7.44
N SER A 508 -23.14 3.97 -7.69
CA SER A 508 -23.82 4.10 -8.98
C SER A 508 -22.82 4.46 -10.09
N LEU A 509 -21.91 5.40 -9.83
CA LEU A 509 -20.88 5.79 -10.78
C LEU A 509 -19.94 4.63 -11.09
N TRP A 510 -19.39 4.00 -10.05
CA TRP A 510 -18.34 2.99 -10.17
C TRP A 510 -18.82 1.62 -10.62
N HIS A 511 -20.13 1.33 -10.56
CA HIS A 511 -20.68 0.02 -10.95
C HIS A 511 -21.76 0.15 -12.03
N THR A 512 -22.86 0.85 -11.74
CA THR A 512 -24.03 0.89 -12.63
C THR A 512 -23.73 1.66 -13.91
N GLN A 513 -23.29 2.91 -13.78
CA GLN A 513 -23.02 3.77 -14.93
C GLN A 513 -21.76 3.31 -15.68
N LEU A 514 -20.77 2.75 -14.98
CA LEU A 514 -19.57 2.20 -15.60
C LEU A 514 -19.89 1.11 -16.64
N LEU A 515 -20.95 0.34 -16.44
CA LEU A 515 -21.39 -0.71 -17.36
C LEU A 515 -22.42 -0.25 -18.41
N ASP A 516 -22.85 1.02 -18.39
CA ASP A 516 -23.83 1.52 -19.37
C ASP A 516 -23.24 1.47 -20.79
N PRO A 517 -23.82 0.71 -21.74
CA PRO A 517 -23.30 0.63 -23.10
C PRO A 517 -23.42 1.95 -23.87
N ASN A 518 -24.20 2.92 -23.38
CA ASN A 518 -24.48 4.19 -24.07
C ASN A 518 -23.60 5.36 -23.58
N LYS A 519 -22.54 5.09 -22.81
CA LYS A 519 -21.56 6.11 -22.42
C LYS A 519 -20.98 6.80 -23.66
N LYS A 520 -20.95 8.14 -23.64
CA LYS A 520 -20.36 8.93 -24.73
C LYS A 520 -18.84 9.00 -24.58
N PRO A 521 -18.07 9.11 -25.68
CA PRO A 521 -16.64 9.36 -25.59
C PRO A 521 -16.30 10.56 -24.71
N GLY A 522 -15.24 10.44 -23.90
CA GLY A 522 -14.87 11.36 -22.83
C GLY A 522 -15.48 11.03 -21.46
N TRP A 523 -16.24 9.92 -21.34
CA TRP A 523 -16.89 9.53 -20.09
C TRP A 523 -15.90 9.27 -18.96
N GLY A 524 -14.69 8.80 -19.28
CA GLY A 524 -13.69 8.49 -18.27
C GLY A 524 -13.28 9.73 -17.49
N ARG A 525 -13.01 10.83 -18.20
CA ARG A 525 -12.68 12.12 -17.59
C ARG A 525 -13.84 12.67 -16.75
N GLU A 526 -15.08 12.50 -17.22
CA GLU A 526 -16.26 12.91 -16.46
C GLU A 526 -16.42 12.11 -15.16
N PHE A 527 -16.14 10.81 -15.21
CA PHE A 527 -16.19 9.92 -14.04
C PHE A 527 -15.10 10.25 -13.03
N ASP A 528 -13.86 10.52 -13.47
CA ASP A 528 -12.77 10.96 -12.60
C ASP A 528 -13.18 12.25 -11.85
N ASN A 529 -13.61 13.27 -12.58
CA ASN A 529 -14.06 14.54 -11.99
C ASN A 529 -15.22 14.36 -10.99
N LYS A 530 -16.19 13.50 -11.32
CA LYS A 530 -17.34 13.28 -10.44
C LYS A 530 -16.97 12.47 -9.20
N SER A 531 -16.08 11.48 -9.33
CA SER A 531 -15.52 10.72 -8.22
C SER A 531 -14.78 11.64 -7.23
N ASP A 532 -13.95 12.54 -7.75
CA ASP A 532 -13.21 13.53 -6.96
C ASP A 532 -14.16 14.50 -6.23
N LEU A 533 -15.18 14.99 -6.93
CA LEU A 533 -16.21 15.83 -6.34
C LEU A 533 -16.93 15.14 -5.17
N LEU A 534 -17.33 13.88 -5.34
CA LEU A 534 -18.02 13.12 -4.30
C LEU A 534 -17.14 12.89 -3.07
N LEU A 535 -15.84 12.59 -3.28
CA LEU A 535 -14.89 12.46 -2.19
C LEU A 535 -14.65 13.79 -1.46
N LYS A 536 -14.57 14.90 -2.21
CA LYS A 536 -14.48 16.25 -1.65
C LYS A 536 -15.70 16.60 -0.79
N GLN A 537 -16.90 16.36 -1.33
CA GLN A 537 -18.16 16.63 -0.65
C GLN A 537 -18.28 15.83 0.66
N ALA A 538 -17.81 14.57 0.67
CA ALA A 538 -17.77 13.78 1.89
C ALA A 538 -16.87 14.41 2.96
N GLY A 539 -15.67 14.87 2.58
CA GLY A 539 -14.75 15.54 3.49
C GLY A 539 -15.30 16.88 4.02
N ASP A 540 -15.88 17.70 3.15
CA ASP A 540 -16.53 18.96 3.52
C ASP A 540 -17.71 18.74 4.48
N LEU A 541 -18.57 17.77 4.18
CA LEU A 541 -19.73 17.45 5.00
C LEU A 541 -19.29 16.93 6.38
N LEU A 542 -18.34 15.99 6.43
CA LEU A 542 -17.79 15.47 7.68
C LEU A 542 -17.16 16.59 8.52
N GLY A 543 -16.42 17.50 7.90
CA GLY A 543 -15.85 18.68 8.58
C GLY A 543 -16.90 19.67 9.07
N SER A 544 -18.09 19.72 8.47
CA SER A 544 -19.21 20.55 8.94
C SER A 544 -20.02 19.92 10.07
N MET A 545 -20.01 18.58 10.17
CA MET A 545 -20.80 17.83 11.15
C MET A 545 -20.23 17.86 12.58
N GLY A 546 -18.97 18.31 12.75
CA GLY A 546 -18.34 18.47 14.06
C GLY A 546 -16.90 18.93 13.96
N THR A 547 -16.31 19.27 15.11
CA THR A 547 -14.88 19.59 15.21
C THR A 547 -14.08 18.32 15.47
N GLY A 548 -13.21 17.93 14.53
CA GLY A 548 -12.25 16.83 14.71
C GLY A 548 -12.69 15.48 14.14
N ILE A 549 -12.01 14.42 14.59
CA ILE A 549 -12.14 13.03 14.11
C ILE A 549 -13.38 12.39 14.75
N THR A 550 -14.33 11.92 13.94
CA THR A 550 -15.61 11.37 14.40
C THR A 550 -15.84 9.92 13.97
N ASP A 551 -16.72 9.20 14.66
CA ASP A 551 -17.16 7.85 14.29
C ASP A 551 -17.71 7.76 12.85
N ASP A 552 -18.37 8.82 12.38
CA ASP A 552 -18.97 8.84 11.05
C ASP A 552 -17.91 8.94 9.95
N MET A 553 -16.78 9.60 10.23
CA MET A 553 -15.61 9.58 9.33
C MET A 553 -15.06 8.17 9.17
N TYR A 554 -14.89 7.43 10.27
CA TYR A 554 -14.43 6.04 10.20
C TYR A 554 -15.42 5.13 9.46
N LYS A 555 -16.72 5.28 9.68
CA LYS A 555 -17.73 4.52 8.92
C LYS A 555 -17.66 4.82 7.43
N PHE A 556 -17.47 6.09 7.06
CA PHE A 556 -17.30 6.47 5.66
C PHE A 556 -16.04 5.85 5.05
N ALA A 557 -14.91 5.92 5.76
CA ALA A 557 -13.64 5.35 5.29
C ALA A 557 -13.74 3.86 5.00
N ILE A 558 -14.42 3.10 5.87
CA ILE A 558 -14.64 1.68 5.63
C ILE A 558 -15.59 1.45 4.44
N ALA A 559 -16.65 2.25 4.32
CA ALA A 559 -17.56 2.16 3.18
C ALA A 559 -16.85 2.46 1.85
N PHE A 560 -16.06 3.53 1.82
CA PHE A 560 -15.24 3.93 0.68
C PHE A 560 -14.20 2.85 0.32
N GLY A 561 -13.54 2.25 1.31
CA GLY A 561 -12.60 1.17 1.07
C GLY A 561 -13.23 -0.08 0.47
N ARG A 562 -14.45 -0.43 0.90
CA ARG A 562 -15.23 -1.51 0.26
C ARG A 562 -15.56 -1.18 -1.19
N LEU A 563 -16.06 0.03 -1.46
CA LEU A 563 -16.39 0.48 -2.82
C LEU A 563 -15.16 0.49 -3.73
N SER A 564 -13.97 0.79 -3.17
CA SER A 564 -12.70 0.85 -3.89
C SER A 564 -12.15 -0.53 -4.27
N MET A 565 -12.74 -1.62 -3.79
CA MET A 565 -12.43 -2.98 -4.26
C MET A 565 -13.47 -3.51 -5.26
N GLY A 566 -14.35 -2.64 -5.74
CA GLY A 566 -15.44 -2.97 -6.66
C GLY A 566 -14.99 -3.21 -8.10
N LEU A 567 -15.95 -3.11 -9.03
CA LEU A 567 -15.71 -3.37 -10.46
C LEU A 567 -14.52 -2.60 -11.08
N PRO A 568 -14.29 -1.31 -10.80
CA PRO A 568 -13.17 -0.59 -11.42
C PRO A 568 -11.82 -1.20 -11.01
N TYR A 569 -11.69 -1.68 -9.78
CA TYR A 569 -10.46 -2.30 -9.27
C TYR A 569 -10.13 -3.60 -10.03
N ILE A 570 -11.15 -4.40 -10.30
CA ILE A 570 -11.04 -5.62 -11.09
C ILE A 570 -10.69 -5.28 -12.56
N ALA A 571 -11.31 -4.24 -13.12
CA ALA A 571 -11.03 -3.80 -14.49
C ALA A 571 -9.56 -3.37 -14.68
N TYR A 572 -8.90 -2.87 -13.64
CA TYR A 572 -7.46 -2.58 -13.67
C TYR A 572 -6.59 -3.84 -13.73
N HIS A 573 -7.06 -4.98 -13.21
CA HIS A 573 -6.39 -6.26 -13.43
C HIS A 573 -6.48 -6.67 -14.91
N ALA A 574 -7.58 -6.37 -15.59
CA ALA A 574 -7.70 -6.58 -17.04
C ALA A 574 -6.77 -5.64 -17.84
N ILE A 575 -6.65 -4.38 -17.43
CA ILE A 575 -5.62 -3.47 -17.98
C ILE A 575 -4.23 -4.08 -17.79
N GLY A 576 -3.91 -4.58 -16.58
CA GLY A 576 -2.63 -5.25 -16.32
C GLY A 576 -2.38 -6.43 -17.24
N ALA A 577 -3.39 -7.27 -17.46
CA ALA A 577 -3.30 -8.40 -18.38
C ALA A 577 -3.04 -7.95 -19.82
N ILE A 578 -3.79 -6.95 -20.31
CA ILE A 578 -3.61 -6.35 -21.63
C ILE A 578 -2.19 -5.79 -21.78
N ILE A 579 -1.71 -5.04 -20.79
CA ILE A 579 -0.37 -4.44 -20.82
C ILE A 579 0.72 -5.52 -20.92
N MET A 580 0.59 -6.63 -20.19
CA MET A 580 1.55 -7.74 -20.25
C MET A 580 1.50 -8.49 -21.58
N ALA A 581 0.31 -8.62 -22.19
CA ALA A 581 0.13 -9.36 -23.44
C ALA A 581 0.48 -8.54 -24.68
N TYR A 582 0.04 -7.27 -24.72
CA TYR A 582 0.06 -6.43 -25.92
C TYR A 582 0.91 -5.16 -25.77
N GLY A 583 1.38 -4.86 -24.55
CA GLY A 583 2.09 -3.63 -24.23
C GLY A 583 1.17 -2.49 -23.78
N VAL A 584 1.78 -1.39 -23.36
CA VAL A 584 1.05 -0.20 -22.89
C VAL A 584 0.38 0.51 -24.07
N GLU A 585 -0.87 0.90 -23.88
CA GLU A 585 -1.53 1.84 -24.79
C GLU A 585 -1.06 3.25 -24.50
N LEU A 586 -0.48 3.91 -25.49
CA LEU A 586 -0.07 5.31 -25.37
C LEU A 586 -1.18 6.19 -25.94
N CYS A 587 -1.82 6.97 -25.07
CA CYS A 587 -2.73 8.05 -25.47
C CYS A 587 -2.01 9.15 -26.23
#